data_AF-A0A353QIT8-F1
#
_entry.id   AF-A0A353QIT8-F1
#
_cell.length_a   1.000
_cell.length_b   1.000
_cell.length_c   1.000
_cell.angle_alpha   90.00
_cell.angle_beta   90.00
_cell.angle_gamma   90.00
#
_symmetry.space_group_name_H-M   'P 1'
#
loop_
_entity.id
_entity.type
_entity.pdbx_description
1 polymer ?
#
loop_
_entity_poly.entity_id
_entity_poly.type
_entity_poly.pdbx_seq_one_letter_code
_entity_poly.pdbx_strand_id
1 'polypeptide(L)' 'MVIKFGTDGWRAIMADEFTFSGVRKVAAAIACHVNAHGGAQRGIVVGYDTRFLSDRFADAATTVL' A
#
# COMPACT_ATOMS: atom_id res chain seq x y z
N MET A 1 0.55 13.85 8.52
CA MET A 1 -0.37 12.89 7.89
C MET A 1 -0.50 11.67 8.80
N VAL A 2 -1.70 11.39 9.30
CA VAL A 2 -1.95 10.25 10.18
C VAL A 2 -2.51 9.11 9.34
N ILE A 3 -1.80 7.98 9.27
CA ILE A 3 -2.31 6.74 8.66
C ILE A 3 -2.96 5.95 9.78
N LYS A 4 -4.25 5.64 9.63
CA LYS A 4 -5.02 4.87 10.61
C LYS A 4 -5.60 3.63 9.93
N PHE A 5 -5.22 2.47 10.44
CA PHE A 5 -5.82 1.20 10.04
C PHE A 5 -7.12 0.98 10.83
N GLY A 6 -8.19 0.71 10.09
CA GLY A 6 -9.43 0.15 10.63
C GLY A 6 -9.39 -1.38 10.56
N THR A 7 -10.56 -2.00 10.70
CA THR A 7 -10.71 -3.47 10.57
C THR A 7 -10.34 -3.97 9.17
N ASP A 8 -10.60 -3.15 8.15
CA ASP A 8 -10.38 -3.50 6.73
C ASP A 8 -9.30 -2.61 6.09
N GLY A 9 -8.18 -2.47 6.77
CA GLY A 9 -7.02 -1.72 6.25
C GLY A 9 -7.13 -0.21 6.44
N TRP A 10 -6.33 0.52 5.66
CA TRP A 10 -6.32 1.97 5.65
C TRP A 10 -7.25 2.51 4.57
N ARG A 11 -8.22 3.36 4.96
CA ARG A 11 -9.16 4.03 4.07
C ARG A 11 -9.10 5.52 4.33
N ALA A 12 -9.04 6.32 3.28
CA ALA A 12 -9.06 7.77 3.37
C ALA A 12 -9.51 8.40 2.03
N ILE A 13 -9.71 9.72 2.00
CA ILE A 13 -10.14 10.43 0.79
C ILE A 13 -8.98 10.54 -0.20
N MET A 14 -9.19 10.11 -1.45
CA MET A 14 -8.19 10.22 -2.52
C MET A 14 -7.79 11.67 -2.78
N ALA A 15 -6.48 11.87 -2.98
CA ALA A 15 -5.85 13.18 -3.22
C ALA A 15 -5.92 14.18 -2.05
N ASP A 16 -6.49 13.79 -0.91
CA ASP A 16 -6.41 14.53 0.36
C ASP A 16 -5.51 13.75 1.33
N GLU A 17 -6.08 12.71 1.94
CA GLU A 17 -5.38 11.88 2.92
C GLU A 17 -4.79 10.61 2.29
N PHE A 18 -5.46 10.05 1.28
CA PHE A 18 -4.97 8.90 0.52
C PHE A 18 -4.09 9.40 -0.63
N THR A 19 -2.78 9.45 -0.36
CA THR A 19 -1.76 10.01 -1.25
C THR A 19 -0.75 8.97 -1.71
N PHE A 20 -0.04 9.24 -2.80
CA PHE A 20 1.05 8.36 -3.29
C PHE A 20 2.13 8.13 -2.23
N SER A 21 2.49 9.18 -1.46
CA SER A 21 3.44 9.07 -0.36
C SER A 21 2.93 8.14 0.74
N GLY A 22 1.65 8.24 1.09
CA GLY A 22 1.01 7.34 2.04
C GLY A 22 0.98 5.89 1.56
N VAL A 23 0.62 5.66 0.30
CA VAL A 23 0.63 4.31 -0.31
C VAL A 23 2.03 3.69 -0.25
N ARG A 24 3.07 4.43 -0.65
CA ARG A 24 4.46 3.97 -0.55
C ARG A 24 4.87 3.66 0.89
N LYS A 25 4.48 4.52 1.84
CA LYS A 25 4.78 4.32 3.26
C LYS A 25 4.14 3.03 3.80
N VAL A 26 2.89 2.76 3.45
CA VAL A 26 2.19 1.53 3.85
C VAL A 26 2.81 0.32 3.17
N ALA A 27 3.03 0.36 1.86
CA ALA A 27 3.63 -0.73 1.10
C ALA A 27 5.02 -1.11 1.63
N ALA A 28 5.90 -0.13 1.86
CA ALA A 28 7.22 -0.37 2.44
C ALA A 28 7.14 -1.00 3.85
N ALA A 29 6.18 -0.56 4.68
CA ALA A 29 5.97 -1.16 6.00
C ALA A 29 5.51 -2.63 5.90
N ILE A 30 4.63 -2.95 4.95
CA ILE A 30 4.19 -4.32 4.66
C ILE A 30 5.39 -5.16 4.18
N ALA A 31 6.21 -4.65 3.25
CA ALA A 31 7.40 -5.35 2.78
C ALA A 31 8.38 -5.67 3.92
N CYS A 32 8.67 -4.69 4.78
CA CYS A 32 9.47 -4.90 5.99
C CYS A 32 8.89 -5.99 6.89
N HIS A 33 7.56 -5.97 7.11
CA HIS A 33 6.89 -7.00 7.91
C HIS A 33 6.99 -8.40 7.29
N VAL A 34 6.73 -8.52 5.98
CA VAL A 34 6.83 -9.79 5.25
C VAL A 34 8.26 -10.35 5.30
N ASN A 35 9.26 -9.50 5.10
CA ASN A 35 10.67 -9.89 5.17
C ASN A 35 11.05 -10.37 6.58
N ALA A 36 10.63 -9.66 7.63
CA ALA A 36 10.90 -10.05 9.01
C ALA A 36 10.29 -11.41 9.40
N HIS A 37 9.25 -11.86 8.69
CA HIS A 37 8.57 -13.14 8.94
C HIS A 37 8.88 -14.20 7.86
N GLY A 38 9.98 -14.05 7.13
CA GLY A 38 10.47 -15.05 6.16
C GLY A 38 9.59 -15.24 4.92
N GLY A 39 8.70 -14.29 4.63
CA GLY A 39 7.76 -14.38 3.51
C GLY A 39 8.31 -13.93 2.16
N ALA A 40 9.54 -13.40 2.11
CA ALA A 40 10.12 -12.75 0.93
C ALA A 40 10.03 -13.60 -0.35
N GLN A 41 10.35 -14.89 -0.27
CA GLN A 41 10.37 -15.80 -1.43
C GLN A 41 8.97 -16.09 -2.02
N ARG A 42 7.88 -15.84 -1.28
CA ARG A 42 6.51 -15.97 -1.81
C ARG A 42 6.08 -14.75 -2.61
N GLY A 43 6.77 -13.61 -2.43
CA GLY A 43 6.39 -12.34 -3.02
C GLY A 43 5.11 -11.75 -2.43
N ILE A 44 4.67 -10.63 -3.02
CA ILE A 44 3.45 -9.89 -2.65
C ILE A 44 2.62 -9.71 -3.91
N VAL A 45 1.33 -10.05 -3.82
CA VAL A 45 0.37 -9.81 -4.91
C VAL A 45 -0.26 -8.43 -4.71
N VAL A 46 -0.21 -7.60 -5.75
CA VAL A 46 -0.83 -6.27 -5.77
C VAL A 46 -2.01 -6.29 -6.73
N GLY A 47 -3.19 -5.95 -6.23
CA GLY A 47 -4.42 -5.80 -6.99
C GLY A 47 -5.09 -4.47 -6.69
N TYR A 48 -5.89 -4.00 -7.63
CA TYR A 48 -6.61 -2.73 -7.53
C TYR A 48 -7.95 -2.80 -8.29
N ASP A 49 -8.86 -1.88 -8.00
CA ASP A 49 -10.17 -1.79 -8.66
C ASP A 49 -10.20 -0.70 -9.75
N THR A 50 -11.37 -0.41 -10.32
CA THR A 50 -11.50 0.58 -11.41
C THR A 50 -11.62 2.03 -10.93
N ARG A 51 -11.34 2.34 -9.66
CA ARG A 51 -11.40 3.73 -9.16
C ARG A 51 -10.31 4.60 -9.79
N PHE A 52 -10.56 5.90 -9.75
CA PHE A 52 -9.63 6.91 -10.25
C PHE A 52 -8.24 6.75 -9.60
N LEU A 53 -7.19 6.70 -10.43
CA LEU A 53 -5.78 6.51 -10.04
C LEU A 53 -5.44 5.17 -9.36
N SER A 54 -6.37 4.20 -9.28
CA SER A 54 -6.08 2.90 -8.66
C SER A 54 -4.89 2.18 -9.30
N ASP A 55 -4.77 2.24 -10.63
CA ASP A 55 -3.63 1.73 -11.39
C ASP A 55 -2.31 2.41 -10.99
N ARG A 56 -2.32 3.74 -10.86
CA ARG A 56 -1.15 4.52 -10.46
C ARG A 56 -0.76 4.31 -9.00
N PHE A 57 -1.73 4.09 -8.12
CA PHE A 57 -1.44 3.73 -6.73
C PHE A 57 -0.85 2.32 -6.64
N ALA A 58 -1.31 1.37 -7.45
CA ALA A 58 -0.69 0.05 -7.54
C ALA A 58 0.75 0.15 -8.03
N ASP A 59 1.01 0.89 -9.12
CA ASP A 59 2.37 1.17 -9.60
C ASP A 59 3.23 1.83 -8.50
N ALA A 60 2.66 2.73 -7.69
CA ALA A 60 3.38 3.36 -6.60
C ALA A 60 3.68 2.40 -5.44
N ALA A 61 2.79 1.43 -5.16
CA ALA A 61 3.08 0.41 -4.17
C ALA A 61 4.24 -0.48 -4.64
N THR A 62 4.23 -0.94 -5.89
CA THR A 62 5.21 -1.91 -6.39
C THR A 62 6.65 -1.40 -6.44
N THR A 63 6.89 -0.08 -6.52
CA THR A 63 8.28 0.42 -6.51
C THR A 63 8.98 0.31 -5.15
N VAL A 64 8.28 -0.08 -4.09
CA VAL A 64 8.81 -0.19 -2.71
C VAL A 64 8.50 -1.53 -2.04
N LEU A 65 7.92 -2.48 -2.77
CA LEU A 65 7.70 -3.87 -2.33
C LEU A 65 8.87 -4.75 -2.79
#